data_AF-A0A3L6F6Q1-F1
#
_entry.id   AF-A0A3L6F6Q1-F1
#
_cell.length_a   1.000
_cell.length_b   1.000
_cell.length_c   1.000
_cell.angle_alpha   90.00
_cell.angle_beta   90.00
_cell.angle_gamma   90.00
#
_symmetry.space_group_name_H-M   'P 1'
#
loop_
_entity.id
_entity.type
_entity.pdbx_description
1 polymer ?
#
loop_
_entity_poly.entity_id
_entity_poly.type
_entity_poly.pdbx_seq_one_letter_code
_entity_poly.pdbx_strand_id
1 'polypeptide(L)'
;MASATATAPAFALASSLSRRGFLPLSRRAGRPVPQSLRFVASAVRRRRSAVVVAADAAAAAGSAEFGDEENPYELLGIRPLDSFDHMKMAYKKKRKDAEETGDDEFLAKLDRAHDTVMMQQLQYRKKGVTYGSVQVSKDIKYADNQPIVLWGPRFSRSTVKDMRINMAISAAFVVWIAIMGNADWKPLQFLCFAFFCRILQKLRATEPLITPIYNEYGEVEGRGIRMAKRVVRALGLIFGCVFTASLAYTAASNMVELSLQYTPRMFYYYQELIVTVAASVLLYITASWYR
;
A
#
# COMPACT_ATOMS: atom_id res chain seq x y z
N MET A 1 -24.54 5.39 69.86
CA MET A 1 -24.02 4.07 70.24
C MET A 1 -25.14 3.06 70.13
N ALA A 2 -25.09 2.18 69.13
CA ALA A 2 -25.86 0.93 69.09
C ALA A 2 -25.01 -0.06 68.29
N SER A 3 -24.49 -1.03 69.03
CA SER A 3 -23.68 -2.16 68.55
C SER A 3 -24.61 -3.26 68.05
N ALA A 4 -24.26 -3.91 66.95
CA ALA A 4 -24.77 -5.25 66.64
C ALA A 4 -23.65 -6.05 65.96
N THR A 5 -23.12 -6.99 66.72
CA THR A 5 -22.12 -7.99 66.37
C THR A 5 -22.72 -9.17 65.59
N ALA A 6 -22.06 -9.48 64.48
CA ALA A 6 -21.80 -10.77 63.81
C ALA A 6 -22.57 -12.05 64.19
N THR A 7 -22.95 -12.80 63.15
CA THR A 7 -22.72 -14.26 63.04
C THR A 7 -22.73 -14.70 61.55
N ALA A 8 -21.68 -15.38 61.10
CA ALA A 8 -21.67 -16.35 59.99
C ALA A 8 -21.53 -17.76 60.60
N PRO A 9 -21.95 -18.87 59.94
CA PRO A 9 -20.99 -19.58 59.08
C PRO A 9 -21.54 -20.48 57.92
N ALA A 10 -20.63 -20.75 56.96
CA ALA A 10 -20.26 -22.02 56.28
C ALA A 10 -21.21 -22.87 55.40
N PHE A 11 -20.79 -22.98 54.12
CA PHE A 11 -20.59 -24.16 53.25
C PHE A 11 -21.64 -25.30 53.13
N ALA A 12 -22.07 -25.59 51.89
CA ALA A 12 -21.84 -26.89 51.20
C ALA A 12 -22.36 -26.91 49.74
N LEU A 13 -21.68 -27.70 48.92
CA LEU A 13 -21.90 -27.99 47.49
C LEU A 13 -23.24 -28.70 47.19
N ALA A 14 -23.78 -28.51 45.97
CA ALA A 14 -24.12 -29.62 45.07
C ALA A 14 -24.48 -29.13 43.65
N SER A 15 -23.85 -29.77 42.68
CA SER A 15 -24.08 -29.74 41.24
C SER A 15 -25.38 -30.45 40.83
N SER A 16 -26.13 -29.89 39.88
CA SER A 16 -27.15 -30.64 39.12
C SER A 16 -26.77 -30.71 37.65
N LEU A 17 -26.15 -31.83 37.27
CA LEU A 17 -26.09 -32.35 35.91
C LEU A 17 -27.51 -32.77 35.49
N SER A 18 -27.97 -32.32 34.32
CA SER A 18 -28.98 -33.06 33.56
C SER A 18 -28.40 -33.43 32.20
N ARG A 19 -28.67 -34.70 31.87
CA ARG A 19 -27.97 -35.60 30.95
C ARG A 19 -29.00 -36.04 29.91
N ARG A 20 -28.62 -36.02 28.63
CA ARG A 20 -29.09 -36.87 27.50
C ARG A 20 -28.44 -36.34 26.22
N GLY A 21 -27.72 -37.08 25.39
CA GLY A 21 -27.35 -38.50 25.36
C GLY A 21 -26.47 -38.74 24.12
N PHE A 22 -25.41 -39.53 24.30
CA PHE A 22 -24.54 -40.11 23.27
C PHE A 22 -25.32 -41.10 22.37
N LEU A 23 -24.97 -41.35 21.11
CA LEU A 23 -23.95 -42.30 20.59
C LEU A 23 -24.10 -42.35 19.03
N PRO A 24 -23.23 -43.02 18.23
CA PRO A 24 -21.80 -43.34 18.39
C PRO A 24 -20.95 -43.02 17.13
N LEU A 25 -19.62 -43.10 17.32
CA LEU A 25 -18.57 -43.14 16.30
C LEU A 25 -18.71 -44.34 15.34
N SER A 26 -18.38 -44.11 14.06
CA SER A 26 -17.87 -45.14 13.16
C SER A 26 -16.38 -44.91 12.87
N ARG A 27 -15.62 -45.98 13.06
CA ARG A 27 -14.18 -46.12 12.92
C ARG A 27 -13.91 -46.70 11.53
N ARG A 28 -13.21 -45.98 10.64
CA ARG A 28 -12.50 -46.65 9.54
C ARG A 28 -11.20 -45.97 9.19
N ALA A 29 -10.16 -46.80 9.19
CA ALA A 29 -8.78 -46.55 8.87
C ALA A 29 -8.57 -46.16 7.40
N GLY A 30 -7.46 -45.46 7.14
CA GLY A 30 -6.89 -45.31 5.81
C GLY A 30 -6.15 -43.99 5.64
N ARG A 31 -4.81 -44.06 5.69
CA ARG A 31 -3.88 -42.96 5.35
C ARG A 31 -4.26 -42.28 4.02
N PRO A 32 -4.06 -40.96 3.89
CA PRO A 32 -3.72 -40.37 2.61
C PRO A 32 -2.22 -40.06 2.55
N VAL A 33 -1.60 -40.61 1.51
CA VAL A 33 -0.28 -40.30 0.97
C VAL A 33 -0.10 -38.78 0.79
N PRO A 34 1.09 -38.19 1.01
CA PRO A 34 1.33 -36.81 0.62
C PRO A 34 1.36 -36.75 -0.92
N GLN A 35 0.26 -36.32 -1.53
CA GLN A 35 0.26 -35.92 -2.93
C GLN A 35 1.08 -34.63 -3.04
N SER A 36 2.31 -34.79 -3.53
CA SER A 36 3.11 -33.72 -4.08
C SER A 36 2.30 -33.01 -5.17
N LEU A 37 1.73 -31.85 -4.86
CA LEU A 37 1.25 -30.92 -5.86
C LEU A 37 2.46 -30.39 -6.63
N ARG A 38 2.83 -31.11 -7.69
CA ARG A 38 3.64 -30.59 -8.78
C ARG A 38 2.89 -29.41 -9.37
N PHE A 39 3.31 -28.19 -9.00
CA PHE A 39 3.06 -27.03 -9.84
C PHE A 39 3.81 -27.27 -11.16
N VAL A 40 3.10 -27.80 -12.15
CA VAL A 40 3.53 -27.75 -13.55
C VAL A 40 3.40 -26.28 -13.96
N ALA A 41 4.47 -25.52 -13.75
CA ALA A 41 4.67 -24.25 -14.43
C ALA A 41 4.89 -24.58 -15.91
N SER A 42 3.83 -24.52 -16.71
CA SER A 42 3.92 -24.48 -18.17
C SER A 42 4.54 -23.14 -18.58
N ALA A 43 5.86 -23.03 -18.44
CA ALA A 43 6.66 -22.00 -19.07
C ALA A 43 6.70 -22.29 -20.58
N VAL A 44 5.70 -21.80 -21.31
CA VAL A 44 5.79 -21.66 -22.76
C VAL A 44 6.84 -20.59 -23.03
N ARG A 45 8.10 -21.02 -23.15
CA ARG A 45 9.19 -20.25 -23.74
C ARG A 45 8.80 -19.96 -25.19
N ARG A 46 8.21 -18.79 -25.44
CA ARG A 46 8.18 -18.21 -26.78
C ARG A 46 9.63 -18.00 -27.21
N ARG A 47 10.13 -18.89 -28.09
CA ARG A 47 11.39 -18.69 -28.81
C ARG A 47 11.24 -17.38 -29.59
N ARG A 48 11.85 -16.31 -29.10
CA ARG A 48 12.12 -15.11 -29.90
C ARG A 48 13.27 -15.49 -30.84
N SER A 49 12.92 -15.80 -32.07
CA SER A 49 13.86 -15.83 -33.19
C SER A 49 14.53 -14.46 -33.27
N ALA A 50 15.80 -14.41 -32.93
CA ALA A 50 16.67 -13.27 -33.20
C ALA A 50 16.84 -13.17 -34.72
N VAL A 51 16.17 -12.20 -35.32
CA VAL A 51 16.53 -11.72 -36.65
C VAL A 51 17.66 -10.73 -36.42
N VAL A 52 18.87 -11.17 -36.70
CA VAL A 52 20.05 -10.32 -36.84
C VAL A 52 19.92 -9.63 -38.19
N VAL A 53 19.56 -8.35 -38.18
CA VAL A 53 19.77 -7.48 -39.35
C VAL A 53 21.16 -6.88 -39.16
N ALA A 54 22.08 -7.27 -40.03
CA ALA A 54 23.39 -6.68 -40.13
C ALA A 54 23.24 -5.19 -40.44
N ALA A 55 23.76 -4.35 -39.54
CA ALA A 55 23.94 -2.93 -39.79
C ALA A 55 25.36 -2.75 -40.29
N ASP A 56 25.51 -2.63 -41.61
CA ASP A 56 26.68 -2.00 -42.22
C ASP A 56 26.19 -0.90 -43.16
N ALA A 57 26.88 0.24 -43.04
CA ALA A 57 26.78 1.46 -43.85
C ALA A 57 25.50 2.30 -43.74
N ALA A 58 25.47 3.20 -42.74
CA ALA A 58 25.05 4.59 -42.94
C ALA A 58 25.62 5.45 -41.79
N ALA A 59 26.89 5.84 -41.95
CA ALA A 59 27.35 7.08 -41.35
C ALA A 59 26.53 8.24 -41.93
N ALA A 60 26.24 9.24 -41.08
CA ALA A 60 25.48 10.47 -41.35
C ALA A 60 23.94 10.37 -41.20
N ALA A 61 23.47 10.56 -39.97
CA ALA A 61 22.20 11.25 -39.70
C ALA A 61 22.28 11.95 -38.33
N GLY A 62 23.30 12.79 -38.18
CA GLY A 62 23.25 13.87 -37.18
C GLY A 62 22.27 14.92 -37.70
N SER A 63 21.39 15.41 -36.82
CA SER A 63 20.59 16.62 -36.98
C SER A 63 19.96 16.82 -38.37
N ALA A 64 18.80 16.22 -38.61
CA ALA A 64 17.90 16.81 -39.60
C ALA A 64 17.42 18.15 -39.01
N GLU A 65 18.15 19.23 -39.29
CA GLU A 65 17.57 20.57 -39.35
C GLU A 65 16.39 20.47 -40.31
N PHE A 66 15.19 20.63 -39.77
CA PHE A 66 13.97 20.67 -40.55
C PHE A 66 13.92 22.02 -41.25
N GLY A 67 14.03 22.00 -42.58
CA GLY A 67 13.76 23.17 -43.41
C GLY A 67 12.31 23.62 -43.24
N ASP A 68 12.14 24.93 -43.02
CA ASP A 68 10.92 25.70 -42.80
C ASP A 68 9.95 25.16 -41.73
N GLU A 69 10.12 25.72 -40.53
CA GLU A 69 9.45 25.40 -39.27
C GLU A 69 7.97 25.81 -39.25
N GLU A 70 7.10 25.06 -39.93
CA GLU A 70 5.67 25.21 -39.73
C GLU A 70 5.27 24.56 -38.40
N ASN A 71 4.75 25.38 -37.48
CA ASN A 71 4.47 24.98 -36.11
C ASN A 71 3.46 23.80 -36.11
N PRO A 72 3.75 22.65 -35.46
CA PRO A 72 2.89 21.46 -35.52
C PRO A 72 1.47 21.72 -34.99
N TYR A 73 1.30 22.71 -34.12
CA TYR A 73 -0.01 23.16 -33.65
C TYR A 73 -0.81 23.91 -34.74
N GLU A 74 -0.14 24.71 -35.56
CA GLU A 74 -0.74 25.47 -36.66
C GLU A 74 -1.09 24.54 -37.83
N LEU A 75 -0.23 23.56 -38.13
CA LEU A 75 -0.49 22.54 -39.14
C LEU A 75 -1.72 21.69 -38.78
N LEU A 76 -1.90 21.34 -37.50
CA LEU A 76 -3.11 20.66 -37.03
C LEU A 76 -4.31 21.60 -36.85
N GLY A 77 -4.09 22.93 -36.83
CA GLY A 77 -5.12 23.94 -36.58
C GLY A 77 -5.66 23.91 -35.14
N ILE A 78 -4.84 23.47 -34.19
CA ILE A 78 -5.21 23.28 -32.79
C ILE A 78 -4.50 24.31 -31.92
N ARG A 79 -5.16 24.75 -30.86
CA ARG A 79 -4.47 25.51 -29.83
C ARG A 79 -3.73 24.55 -28.91
N PRO A 80 -2.57 24.95 -28.36
CA PRO A 80 -1.84 24.06 -27.49
C PRO A 80 -2.55 23.70 -26.16
N LEU A 81 -3.57 24.48 -25.78
CA LEU A 81 -4.43 24.25 -24.62
C LEU A 81 -5.73 23.49 -24.95
N ASP A 82 -5.95 23.10 -26.20
CA ASP A 82 -7.18 22.41 -26.58
C ASP A 82 -7.26 21.00 -25.98
N SER A 83 -8.48 20.59 -25.67
CA SER A 83 -8.80 19.24 -25.20
C SER A 83 -8.34 18.18 -26.20
N PHE A 84 -7.91 17.03 -25.69
CA PHE A 84 -7.45 15.88 -26.49
C PHE A 84 -8.48 15.43 -27.54
N ASP A 85 -9.76 15.51 -27.21
CA ASP A 85 -10.85 15.17 -28.12
C ASP A 85 -10.96 16.16 -29.29
N HIS A 86 -10.72 17.45 -29.05
CA HIS A 86 -10.70 18.47 -30.10
C HIS A 86 -9.56 18.23 -31.09
N MET A 87 -8.37 17.90 -30.58
CA MET A 87 -7.21 17.57 -31.40
C MET A 87 -7.42 16.33 -32.28
N LYS A 88 -8.03 15.27 -31.73
CA LYS A 88 -8.38 14.07 -32.53
C LYS A 88 -9.37 14.39 -33.64
N MET A 89 -10.34 15.25 -33.36
CA MET A 89 -11.35 15.64 -34.35
C MET A 89 -10.73 16.53 -35.45
N ALA A 90 -9.87 17.47 -35.08
CA ALA A 90 -9.14 18.33 -36.03
C ALA A 90 -8.25 17.51 -36.96
N TYR A 91 -7.47 16.56 -36.41
CA TYR A 91 -6.64 15.65 -37.20
C TYR A 91 -7.47 14.79 -38.15
N LYS A 92 -8.55 14.16 -37.66
CA LYS A 92 -9.45 13.33 -38.50
C LYS A 92 -10.07 14.14 -39.65
N LYS A 93 -10.46 15.39 -39.38
CA LYS A 93 -11.01 16.27 -40.40
C LYS A 93 -9.97 16.61 -41.47
N LYS A 94 -8.79 17.09 -41.08
CA LYS A 94 -7.73 17.46 -42.02
C LYS A 94 -7.19 16.27 -42.81
N ARG A 95 -7.15 15.09 -42.21
CA ARG A 95 -6.77 13.86 -42.90
C ARG A 95 -7.78 13.50 -44.00
N LYS A 96 -9.08 13.60 -43.71
CA LYS A 96 -10.13 13.35 -44.72
C LYS A 96 -10.04 14.35 -45.88
N ASP A 97 -9.84 15.62 -45.57
CA ASP A 97 -9.72 16.68 -46.58
C ASP A 97 -8.49 16.48 -47.50
N ALA A 98 -7.39 15.97 -46.94
CA ALA A 98 -6.16 15.68 -47.68
C ALA A 98 -6.25 14.39 -48.52
N GLU A 99 -6.93 13.35 -48.01
CA GLU A 99 -7.25 12.14 -48.78
C GLU A 99 -8.17 12.46 -49.97
N GLU A 100 -9.09 13.42 -49.82
CA GLU A 100 -9.97 13.90 -50.90
C GLU A 100 -9.22 14.73 -51.96
N THR A 101 -8.16 15.43 -51.57
CA THR A 101 -7.36 16.27 -52.46
C THR A 101 -6.25 15.48 -53.17
N GLY A 102 -5.84 14.33 -52.61
CA GLY A 102 -4.81 13.45 -53.17
C GLY A 102 -3.37 13.87 -52.86
N ASP A 103 -3.18 14.70 -51.83
CA ASP A 103 -1.86 15.26 -51.45
C ASP A 103 -1.15 14.36 -50.42
N ASP A 104 -0.45 13.32 -50.91
CA ASP A 104 0.28 12.35 -50.07
C ASP A 104 1.39 13.01 -49.21
N GLU A 105 2.04 14.06 -49.73
CA GLU A 105 3.08 14.80 -49.01
C GLU A 105 2.53 15.58 -47.81
N PHE A 106 1.32 16.13 -47.94
CA PHE A 106 0.66 16.85 -46.85
C PHE A 106 0.16 15.89 -45.77
N LEU A 107 -0.35 14.72 -46.17
CA LEU A 107 -0.70 13.65 -45.23
C LEU A 107 0.50 13.22 -44.38
N ALA A 108 1.66 12.99 -45.00
CA ALA A 108 2.88 12.63 -44.27
C ALA A 108 3.33 13.73 -43.28
N LYS A 109 3.19 15.01 -43.64
CA LYS A 109 3.47 16.14 -42.74
C LYS A 109 2.48 16.21 -41.58
N LEU A 110 1.18 15.99 -41.84
CA LEU A 110 0.12 16.00 -40.84
C LEU A 110 0.30 14.88 -39.80
N ASP A 111 0.65 13.67 -40.25
CA ASP A 111 0.93 12.52 -39.38
C ASP A 111 2.15 12.77 -38.48
N ARG A 112 3.24 13.30 -39.06
CA ARG A 112 4.44 13.68 -38.30
C ARG A 112 4.14 14.75 -37.23
N ALA A 113 3.33 15.75 -37.56
CA ALA A 113 2.95 16.79 -36.61
C ALA A 113 2.07 16.25 -35.48
N HIS A 114 1.10 15.38 -35.81
CA HIS A 114 0.27 14.70 -34.81
C HIS A 114 1.12 13.85 -33.85
N ASP A 115 2.04 13.03 -34.38
CA ASP A 115 2.93 12.20 -33.56
C ASP A 115 3.86 13.04 -32.69
N THR A 116 4.35 14.17 -33.21
CA THR A 116 5.18 15.11 -32.45
C THR A 116 4.41 15.70 -31.27
N VAL A 117 3.18 16.19 -31.48
CA VAL A 117 2.34 16.73 -30.41
C VAL A 117 2.00 15.64 -29.37
N MET A 118 1.70 14.42 -29.83
CA MET A 118 1.45 13.28 -28.94
C MET A 118 2.67 12.94 -28.08
N MET A 119 3.85 12.88 -28.69
CA MET A 119 5.09 12.61 -27.99
C MET A 119 5.44 13.71 -27.00
N GLN A 120 5.22 14.98 -27.36
CA GLN A 120 5.39 16.10 -26.45
C GLN A 120 4.45 15.99 -25.25
N GLN A 121 3.18 15.66 -25.45
CA GLN A 121 2.23 15.45 -24.35
C GLN A 121 2.69 14.33 -23.40
N LEU A 122 3.19 13.20 -23.93
CA LEU A 122 3.75 12.12 -23.12
C LEU A 122 5.01 12.54 -22.37
N GLN A 123 5.89 13.31 -23.01
CA GLN A 123 7.08 13.85 -22.38
C GLN A 123 6.74 14.84 -21.27
N TYR A 124 5.75 15.72 -21.48
CA TYR A 124 5.25 16.65 -20.46
C TYR A 124 4.66 15.91 -19.26
N ARG A 125 3.86 14.86 -19.51
CA ARG A 125 3.34 13.98 -18.45
C ARG A 125 4.47 13.29 -17.68
N LYS A 126 5.45 12.73 -18.38
CA LYS A 126 6.62 12.07 -17.76
C LYS A 126 7.49 13.08 -16.97
N LYS A 127 7.61 14.30 -17.45
CA LYS A 127 8.36 15.39 -16.79
C LYS A 127 7.57 16.03 -15.64
N GLY A 128 6.27 15.75 -15.50
CA GLY A 128 5.41 16.38 -14.49
C GLY A 128 5.29 17.90 -14.71
N VAL A 129 5.26 18.33 -15.96
CA VAL A 129 5.10 19.74 -16.32
C VAL A 129 3.78 19.85 -17.08
N THR A 130 2.90 20.74 -16.66
CA THR A 130 1.69 21.07 -17.44
C THR A 130 2.03 22.11 -18.49
N TYR A 131 1.16 22.26 -19.50
CA TYR A 131 1.33 23.28 -20.53
C TYR A 131 1.61 24.66 -19.90
N GLY A 132 2.62 25.39 -20.39
CA GLY A 132 3.02 26.69 -19.82
C GLY A 132 4.06 26.64 -18.69
N SER A 133 4.91 25.61 -18.62
CA SER A 133 6.03 25.47 -17.66
C SER A 133 5.63 25.40 -16.18
N VAL A 134 4.33 25.30 -15.86
CA VAL A 134 3.86 25.11 -14.50
C VAL A 134 4.29 23.73 -14.02
N GLN A 135 5.23 23.71 -13.08
CA GLN A 135 5.74 22.48 -12.50
C GLN A 135 4.69 21.90 -11.56
N VAL A 136 4.31 20.65 -11.79
CA VAL A 136 3.51 19.88 -10.84
C VAL A 136 4.37 19.65 -9.59
N SER A 137 3.77 19.77 -8.40
CA SER A 137 4.51 19.55 -7.15
C SER A 137 5.18 18.16 -7.16
N LYS A 138 6.38 18.09 -6.57
CA LYS A 138 7.19 16.85 -6.55
C LYS A 138 6.39 15.68 -5.96
N ASP A 139 5.56 15.94 -4.96
CA ASP A 139 4.72 14.95 -4.28
C ASP A 139 3.66 14.34 -5.22
N ILE A 140 3.16 15.11 -6.18
CA ILE A 140 2.20 14.63 -7.19
C ILE A 140 2.96 13.96 -8.33
N LYS A 141 4.06 14.55 -8.80
CA LYS A 141 4.89 14.02 -9.90
C LYS A 141 5.41 12.61 -9.63
N TYR A 142 5.78 12.32 -8.39
CA TYR A 142 6.35 11.03 -8.00
C TYR A 142 5.38 10.12 -7.23
N ALA A 143 4.09 10.49 -7.16
CA ALA A 143 3.08 9.71 -6.44
C ALA A 143 2.95 8.27 -6.97
N ASP A 144 3.18 8.07 -8.27
CA ASP A 144 3.08 6.77 -8.94
C ASP A 144 4.33 5.91 -8.81
N ASN A 145 5.47 6.50 -8.41
CA ASN A 145 6.71 5.76 -8.15
C ASN A 145 6.72 5.06 -6.78
N GLN A 146 5.63 5.18 -6.02
CA GLN A 146 5.46 4.52 -4.73
C GLN A 146 4.28 3.54 -4.81
N PRO A 147 4.46 2.28 -4.37
CA PRO A 147 5.52 1.78 -3.49
C PRO A 147 6.76 1.21 -4.22
N ILE A 148 7.94 1.32 -3.60
CA ILE A 148 9.22 0.75 -4.09
C ILE A 148 9.13 -0.77 -4.21
N VAL A 149 8.35 -1.39 -3.33
CA VAL A 149 8.08 -2.83 -3.31
C VAL A 149 6.59 -3.03 -3.59
N LEU A 150 6.26 -3.97 -4.49
CA LEU A 150 4.90 -4.19 -4.99
C LEU A 150 3.82 -4.37 -3.89
N TRP A 151 4.21 -4.83 -2.70
CA TRP A 151 3.32 -5.08 -1.55
C TRP A 151 3.59 -4.18 -0.33
N GLY A 152 4.49 -3.20 -0.43
CA GLY A 152 4.92 -2.37 0.70
C GLY A 152 3.91 -1.26 1.09
N PRO A 153 4.02 -0.72 2.31
CA PRO A 153 3.23 0.44 2.74
C PRO A 153 3.45 1.64 1.82
N ARG A 154 2.38 2.37 1.50
CA ARG A 154 2.46 3.58 0.65
C ARG A 154 2.57 4.81 1.52
N PHE A 155 3.40 5.77 1.13
CA PHE A 155 3.47 7.05 1.84
C PHE A 155 2.12 7.77 1.76
N SER A 156 1.59 8.12 2.92
CA SER A 156 0.34 8.85 3.08
C SER A 156 0.40 9.60 4.40
N ARG A 157 0.88 10.84 4.32
CA ARG A 157 0.97 11.73 5.47
C ARG A 157 -0.43 12.08 5.97
N SER A 158 -0.69 11.80 7.24
CA SER A 158 -1.95 12.15 7.92
C SER A 158 -2.01 13.65 8.22
N THR A 159 -3.20 14.14 8.57
CA THR A 159 -3.38 15.54 8.99
C THR A 159 -2.56 15.84 10.26
N VAL A 160 -2.18 17.11 10.47
CA VAL A 160 -1.42 17.53 11.66
C VAL A 160 -2.19 17.20 12.95
N LYS A 161 -3.52 17.34 12.93
CA LYS A 161 -4.38 16.96 14.05
C LYS A 161 -4.25 15.46 14.35
N ASP A 162 -4.38 14.60 13.35
CA ASP A 162 -4.27 13.15 13.54
C ASP A 162 -2.88 12.72 14.04
N MET A 163 -1.82 13.36 13.53
CA MET A 163 -0.44 13.13 13.99
C MET A 163 -0.29 13.47 15.49
N ARG A 164 -0.83 14.60 15.94
CA ARG A 164 -0.79 14.99 17.36
C ARG A 164 -1.53 14.00 18.25
N ILE A 165 -2.68 13.50 17.81
CA ILE A 165 -3.43 12.50 18.59
C ILE A 165 -2.65 11.17 18.60
N ASN A 166 -2.02 10.77 17.47
CA ASN A 166 -1.18 9.56 17.44
C ASN A 166 0.02 9.69 18.40
N MET A 167 0.67 10.85 18.40
CA MET A 167 1.77 11.17 19.32
C MET A 167 1.31 11.14 20.78
N ALA A 168 0.15 11.70 21.09
CA ALA A 168 -0.41 11.70 22.43
C ALA A 168 -0.69 10.28 22.93
N ILE A 169 -1.24 9.41 22.08
CA ILE A 169 -1.45 7.99 22.40
C ILE A 169 -0.11 7.31 22.67
N SER A 170 0.88 7.43 21.77
CA SER A 170 2.18 6.79 21.98
C SER A 170 2.86 7.29 23.26
N ALA A 171 2.85 8.60 23.52
CA ALA A 171 3.45 9.18 24.71
C ALA A 171 2.74 8.73 26.00
N ALA A 172 1.40 8.69 26.00
CA ALA A 172 0.64 8.23 27.16
C ALA A 172 0.98 6.79 27.55
N PHE A 173 1.10 5.88 26.57
CA PHE A 173 1.48 4.49 26.84
C PHE A 173 2.94 4.35 27.30
N VAL A 174 3.86 5.16 26.76
CA VAL A 174 5.26 5.17 27.22
C VAL A 174 5.35 5.64 28.68
N VAL A 175 4.66 6.73 29.03
CA VAL A 175 4.63 7.25 30.41
C VAL A 175 3.95 6.26 31.35
N TRP A 176 2.85 5.63 30.91
CA TRP A 176 2.16 4.60 31.69
C TRP A 176 3.09 3.46 32.10
N ILE A 177 3.88 2.93 31.15
CA ILE A 177 4.80 1.83 31.40
C ILE A 177 5.97 2.28 32.28
N ALA A 178 6.47 3.49 32.06
CA ALA A 178 7.58 4.05 32.84
C ALA A 178 7.21 4.21 34.34
N ILE A 179 5.96 4.60 34.63
CA ILE A 179 5.47 4.74 36.02
C ILE A 179 5.21 3.38 36.65
N MET A 180 4.55 2.48 35.92
CA MET A 180 4.14 1.18 36.47
C MET A 180 5.35 0.27 36.69
N GLY A 181 6.41 0.36 35.88
CA GLY A 181 7.63 -0.45 36.04
C GLY A 181 7.42 -1.98 35.98
N ASN A 182 6.20 -2.43 35.66
CA ASN A 182 5.80 -3.83 35.73
C ASN A 182 6.09 -4.55 34.40
N ALA A 183 6.50 -5.81 34.49
CA ALA A 183 6.74 -6.71 33.35
C ALA A 183 5.44 -7.28 32.74
N ASP A 184 4.41 -6.45 32.61
CA ASP A 184 3.12 -6.84 32.03
C ASP A 184 3.06 -6.50 30.54
N TRP A 185 2.62 -7.44 29.72
CA TRP A 185 2.36 -7.22 28.28
C TRP A 185 1.01 -6.52 27.99
N LYS A 186 0.18 -6.31 29.01
CA LYS A 186 -1.12 -5.61 28.91
C LYS A 186 -1.03 -4.23 28.24
N PRO A 187 -0.11 -3.32 28.61
CA PRO A 187 0.03 -2.03 27.95
C PRO A 187 0.32 -2.16 26.45
N LEU A 188 1.12 -3.14 26.02
CA LEU A 188 1.36 -3.40 24.61
C LEU A 188 0.07 -3.81 23.88
N GLN A 189 -0.75 -4.65 24.50
CA GLN A 189 -2.04 -5.07 23.92
C GLN A 189 -2.99 -3.88 23.72
N PHE A 190 -3.12 -3.01 24.73
CA PHE A 190 -3.96 -1.82 24.62
C PHE A 190 -3.43 -0.81 23.60
N LEU A 191 -2.11 -0.64 23.53
CA LEU A 191 -1.45 0.18 22.51
C LEU A 191 -1.76 -0.35 21.10
N CYS A 192 -1.60 -1.66 20.87
CA CYS A 192 -1.93 -2.32 19.61
C CYS A 192 -3.40 -2.12 19.23
N PHE A 193 -4.32 -2.25 20.18
CA PHE A 193 -5.75 -2.04 19.94
C PHE A 193 -6.07 -0.58 19.58
N ALA A 194 -5.50 0.39 20.30
CA ALA A 194 -5.68 1.81 20.00
C ALA A 194 -5.18 2.15 18.59
N PHE A 195 -3.98 1.68 18.22
CA PHE A 195 -3.43 1.90 16.88
C PHE A 195 -4.16 1.11 15.80
N PHE A 196 -4.74 -0.05 16.11
CA PHE A 196 -5.62 -0.79 15.21
C PHE A 196 -6.83 0.03 14.78
N CYS A 197 -7.56 0.61 15.74
CA CYS A 197 -8.68 1.48 15.43
C CYS A 197 -8.26 2.69 14.58
N ARG A 198 -7.10 3.29 14.89
CA ARG A 198 -6.59 4.45 14.14
C ARG A 198 -6.19 4.12 12.71
N ILE A 199 -5.46 3.03 12.50
CA ILE A 199 -5.04 2.58 11.17
C ILE A 199 -6.29 2.19 10.35
N LEU A 200 -7.28 1.54 10.95
CA LEU A 200 -8.54 1.23 10.28
C LEU A 200 -9.32 2.49 9.85
N GLN A 201 -9.40 3.49 10.73
CA GLN A 201 -10.04 4.78 10.40
C GLN A 201 -9.31 5.47 9.24
N LYS A 202 -7.97 5.47 9.27
CA LYS A 202 -7.14 6.03 8.20
C LYS A 202 -7.35 5.30 6.87
N LEU A 203 -7.30 3.96 6.88
CA LEU A 203 -7.55 3.15 5.68
C LEU A 203 -8.95 3.38 5.13
N ARG A 204 -9.96 3.51 6.00
CA ARG A 204 -11.35 3.82 5.61
C ARG A 204 -11.48 5.18 4.94
N ALA A 205 -10.75 6.20 5.40
CA ALA A 205 -10.83 7.56 4.85
C ALA A 205 -10.18 7.69 3.46
N THR A 206 -9.23 6.81 3.11
CA THR A 206 -8.47 6.90 1.86
C THR A 206 -9.06 6.15 0.68
N GLU A 207 -10.21 5.49 0.84
CA GLU A 207 -10.88 4.82 -0.27
C GLU A 207 -11.73 5.79 -1.09
N PRO A 208 -11.70 5.69 -2.43
CA PRO A 208 -12.65 6.41 -3.26
C PRO A 208 -14.07 5.93 -2.93
N LEU A 209 -15.05 6.86 -2.93
CA LEU A 209 -16.45 6.48 -2.95
C LEU A 209 -16.72 5.71 -4.25
N ILE A 210 -16.54 4.40 -4.21
CA ILE A 210 -17.04 3.52 -5.26
C ILE A 210 -18.55 3.58 -5.14
N THR A 211 -19.23 4.08 -6.17
CA THR A 211 -20.69 4.02 -6.26
C THR A 211 -21.12 2.60 -5.93
N PRO A 212 -21.95 2.38 -4.90
CA PRO A 212 -22.34 1.04 -4.50
C PRO A 212 -22.95 0.32 -5.70
N ILE A 213 -22.26 -0.72 -6.17
CA ILE A 213 -22.80 -1.65 -7.15
C ILE A 213 -23.72 -2.54 -6.33
N TYR A 214 -25.02 -2.25 -6.39
CA TYR A 214 -26.05 -3.07 -5.79
C TYR A 214 -26.28 -4.29 -6.68
N ASN A 215 -26.32 -5.47 -6.08
CA ASN A 215 -26.79 -6.66 -6.77
C ASN A 215 -28.33 -6.64 -6.90
N GLU A 216 -28.88 -7.62 -7.62
CA GLU A 216 -30.31 -7.77 -7.88
C GLU A 216 -31.16 -7.86 -6.59
N TYR A 217 -30.53 -8.21 -5.46
CA TYR A 217 -31.13 -8.32 -4.14
C TYR A 217 -30.92 -7.08 -3.26
N GLY A 218 -30.37 -5.98 -3.80
CA GLY A 218 -30.12 -4.73 -3.06
C GLY A 218 -28.96 -4.79 -2.07
N GLU A 219 -28.16 -5.86 -2.08
CA GLU A 219 -26.97 -5.98 -1.25
C GLU A 219 -25.75 -5.36 -1.95
N VAL A 220 -24.89 -4.69 -1.17
CA VAL A 220 -23.65 -4.10 -1.69
C VAL A 220 -22.61 -5.19 -1.85
N GLU A 221 -22.48 -5.71 -3.07
CA GLU A 221 -21.54 -6.76 -3.45
C GLU A 221 -20.11 -6.41 -2.96
N GLY A 222 -19.48 -7.33 -2.23
CA GLY A 222 -18.09 -7.23 -1.79
C GLY A 222 -17.79 -6.24 -0.66
N ARG A 223 -18.79 -5.64 0.01
CA ARG A 223 -18.56 -4.74 1.17
C ARG A 223 -17.83 -5.46 2.32
N GLY A 224 -18.22 -6.69 2.63
CA GLY A 224 -17.58 -7.51 3.67
C GLY A 224 -16.14 -7.89 3.32
N ILE A 225 -15.90 -8.31 2.07
CA ILE A 225 -14.55 -8.69 1.59
C ILE A 225 -13.60 -7.49 1.62
N ARG A 226 -14.07 -6.29 1.25
CA ARG A 226 -13.28 -5.04 1.35
C ARG A 226 -12.93 -4.73 2.80
N MET A 227 -13.88 -4.81 3.73
CA MET A 227 -13.64 -4.59 5.16
C MET A 227 -12.65 -5.62 5.73
N ALA A 228 -12.80 -6.90 5.40
CA ALA A 228 -11.88 -7.96 5.82
C ALA A 228 -10.45 -7.69 5.32
N LYS A 229 -10.30 -7.29 4.05
CA LYS A 229 -8.99 -6.94 3.49
C LYS A 229 -8.33 -5.78 4.23
N ARG A 230 -9.09 -4.79 4.71
CA ARG A 230 -8.57 -3.68 5.54
C ARG A 230 -8.11 -4.17 6.90
N VAL A 231 -8.90 -5.02 7.55
CA VAL A 231 -8.56 -5.60 8.85
C VAL A 231 -7.27 -6.42 8.76
N VAL A 232 -7.13 -7.27 7.75
CA VAL A 232 -5.92 -8.07 7.55
C VAL A 232 -4.69 -7.19 7.33
N ARG A 233 -4.81 -6.11 6.53
CA ARG A 233 -3.72 -5.15 6.34
C ARG A 233 -3.34 -4.41 7.63
N ALA A 234 -4.34 -3.93 8.37
CA ALA A 234 -4.11 -3.23 9.62
C ALA A 234 -3.46 -4.13 10.68
N LEU A 235 -3.94 -5.37 10.83
CA LEU A 235 -3.33 -6.38 11.70
C LEU A 235 -1.91 -6.71 11.25
N GLY A 236 -1.70 -6.96 9.95
CA GLY A 236 -0.37 -7.23 9.40
C GLY A 236 0.62 -6.11 9.66
N LEU A 237 0.18 -4.84 9.57
CA LEU A 237 1.03 -3.68 9.87
C LEU A 237 1.39 -3.61 11.36
N ILE A 238 0.44 -3.87 12.26
CA ILE A 238 0.67 -3.81 13.72
C ILE A 238 1.55 -4.95 14.19
N PHE A 239 1.21 -6.18 13.81
CA PHE A 239 2.05 -7.34 14.10
C PHE A 239 3.43 -7.20 13.46
N GLY A 240 3.51 -6.60 12.26
CA GLY A 240 4.78 -6.25 11.63
C GLY A 240 5.61 -5.26 12.46
N CYS A 241 4.99 -4.21 13.01
CA CYS A 241 5.67 -3.25 13.89
C CYS A 241 6.19 -3.90 15.17
N VAL A 242 5.35 -4.71 15.83
CA VAL A 242 5.74 -5.44 17.05
C VAL A 242 6.85 -6.44 16.75
N PHE A 243 6.71 -7.23 15.68
CA PHE A 243 7.73 -8.19 15.26
C PHE A 243 9.06 -7.51 14.92
N THR A 244 9.01 -6.38 14.22
CA THR A 244 10.22 -5.60 13.90
C THR A 244 10.87 -5.03 15.18
N ALA A 245 10.08 -4.55 16.14
CA ALA A 245 10.59 -4.09 17.44
C ALA A 245 11.23 -5.24 18.23
N SER A 246 10.59 -6.41 18.27
CA SER A 246 11.13 -7.61 18.92
C SER A 246 12.43 -8.07 18.27
N LEU A 247 12.49 -8.14 16.92
CA LEU A 247 13.71 -8.48 16.19
C LEU A 247 14.83 -7.46 16.43
N ALA A 248 14.51 -6.16 16.44
CA ALA A 248 15.48 -5.11 16.72
C ALA A 248 16.04 -5.23 18.14
N TYR A 249 15.21 -5.55 19.13
CA TYR A 249 15.65 -5.81 20.50
C TYR A 249 16.59 -7.02 20.56
N THR A 250 16.22 -8.14 19.93
CA THR A 250 17.07 -9.35 19.89
C THR A 250 18.38 -9.08 19.15
N ALA A 251 18.35 -8.38 18.01
CA ALA A 251 19.55 -8.02 17.27
C ALA A 251 20.46 -7.11 18.10
N ALA A 252 19.90 -6.12 18.79
CA ALA A 252 20.65 -5.25 19.69
C ALA A 252 21.27 -6.05 20.86
N SER A 253 20.52 -6.97 21.46
CA SER A 253 21.02 -7.85 22.52
C SER A 253 22.19 -8.71 22.02
N ASN A 254 22.07 -9.29 20.83
CA ASN A 254 23.13 -10.12 20.23
C ASN A 254 24.37 -9.28 19.89
N MET A 255 24.20 -8.03 19.43
CA MET A 255 25.32 -7.12 19.19
C MET A 255 26.04 -6.72 20.49
N VAL A 256 25.28 -6.46 21.55
CA VAL A 256 25.81 -6.16 22.88
C VAL A 256 26.62 -7.35 23.39
N GLU A 257 26.08 -8.57 23.29
CA GLU A 257 26.79 -9.80 23.66
C GLU A 257 28.08 -10.02 22.85
N LEU A 258 28.03 -9.79 21.52
CA LEU A 258 29.20 -9.87 20.65
C LEU A 258 30.29 -8.85 21.03
N SER A 259 29.89 -7.65 21.47
CA SER A 259 30.81 -6.56 21.80
C SER A 259 31.39 -6.64 23.22
N LEU A 260 30.58 -7.04 24.20
CA LEU A 260 30.89 -6.94 25.63
C LEU A 260 31.16 -8.30 26.27
N GLN A 261 30.93 -9.42 25.56
CA GLN A 261 31.10 -10.80 26.04
C GLN A 261 30.30 -11.15 27.31
N TYR A 262 29.41 -10.24 27.76
CA TYR A 262 28.49 -10.44 28.85
C TYR A 262 27.20 -9.65 28.56
N THR A 263 26.05 -10.21 28.93
CA THR A 263 24.76 -9.54 28.76
C THR A 263 24.38 -8.82 30.06
N PRO A 264 24.23 -7.48 30.07
CA PRO A 264 23.87 -6.76 31.28
C PRO A 264 22.47 -7.17 31.74
N ARG A 265 22.34 -7.51 33.03
CA ARG A 265 21.06 -7.92 33.66
C ARG A 265 19.92 -6.91 33.45
N MET A 266 20.28 -5.63 33.27
CA MET A 266 19.34 -4.55 32.98
C MET A 266 18.58 -4.76 31.67
N PHE A 267 19.20 -5.32 30.62
CA PHE A 267 18.51 -5.55 29.34
C PHE A 267 17.34 -6.51 29.50
N TYR A 268 17.55 -7.64 30.19
CA TYR A 268 16.49 -8.61 30.45
C TYR A 268 15.37 -8.05 31.34
N TYR A 269 15.73 -7.25 32.35
CA TYR A 269 14.73 -6.68 33.27
C TYR A 269 13.82 -5.66 32.57
N TYR A 270 14.36 -4.87 31.64
CA TYR A 270 13.62 -3.84 30.91
C TYR A 270 13.18 -4.28 29.50
N GLN A 271 13.26 -5.57 29.17
CA GLN A 271 12.89 -6.10 27.86
C GLN A 271 11.51 -5.62 27.42
N GLU A 272 10.52 -5.76 28.29
CA GLU A 272 9.13 -5.37 28.05
C GLU A 272 8.97 -3.89 27.75
N LEU A 273 9.68 -3.06 28.52
CA LEU A 273 9.66 -1.62 28.37
C LEU A 273 10.30 -1.22 27.05
N ILE A 274 11.47 -1.77 26.73
CA ILE A 274 12.21 -1.45 25.50
C ILE A 274 11.40 -1.84 24.27
N VAL A 275 10.85 -3.06 24.24
CA VAL A 275 10.04 -3.55 23.11
C VAL A 275 8.78 -2.71 22.96
N THR A 276 8.10 -2.34 24.05
CA THR A 276 6.87 -1.56 23.96
C THR A 276 7.12 -0.11 23.55
N VAL A 277 8.19 0.51 24.05
CA VAL A 277 8.62 1.85 23.62
C VAL A 277 8.96 1.83 22.12
N ALA A 278 9.79 0.88 21.67
CA ALA A 278 10.15 0.74 20.27
C ALA A 278 8.92 0.51 19.37
N ALA A 279 8.01 -0.39 19.78
CA ALA A 279 6.76 -0.64 19.07
C ALA A 279 5.87 0.61 19.02
N SER A 280 5.78 1.39 20.09
CA SER A 280 5.00 2.64 20.13
C SER A 280 5.50 3.68 19.14
N VAL A 281 6.82 3.81 18.98
CA VAL A 281 7.46 4.72 18.03
C VAL A 281 7.19 4.25 16.60
N LEU A 282 7.36 2.95 16.32
CA LEU A 282 7.07 2.38 15.00
C LEU A 282 5.58 2.52 14.63
N LEU A 283 4.67 2.28 15.57
CA LEU A 283 3.23 2.46 15.38
C LEU A 283 2.86 3.92 15.13
N TYR A 284 3.48 4.86 15.84
CA TYR A 284 3.32 6.29 15.58
C TYR A 284 3.77 6.68 14.17
N ILE A 285 4.96 6.23 13.75
CA ILE A 285 5.51 6.52 12.42
C ILE A 285 4.62 5.93 11.33
N THR A 286 4.25 4.65 11.45
CA THR A 286 3.43 3.94 10.46
C THR A 286 2.03 4.55 10.37
N ALA A 287 1.35 4.80 11.49
CA ALA A 287 0.02 5.41 11.49
C ALA A 287 0.04 6.86 10.95
N SER A 288 1.13 7.60 11.12
CA SER A 288 1.21 9.01 10.69
C SER A 288 1.64 9.16 9.23
N TRP A 289 2.58 8.35 8.75
CA TRP A 289 3.22 8.56 7.45
C TRP A 289 2.91 7.50 6.40
N TYR A 290 2.33 6.36 6.79
CA TYR A 290 2.12 5.23 5.88
C TYR A 290 0.66 4.73 5.86
N ARG A 291 0.30 3.98 4.82
CA ARG A 291 -0.97 3.25 4.68
C ARG A 291 -0.76 1.90 3.99
#